data_AF-A0A4Q0I8R5-F1
#
_entry.id   AF-A0A4Q0I8R5-F1
#
_cell.length_a   1.000
_cell.length_b   1.000
_cell.length_c   1.000
_cell.angle_alpha   90.00
_cell.angle_beta   90.00
_cell.angle_gamma   90.00
#
_symmetry.space_group_name_H-M   'P 1'
#
loop_
_entity.id
_entity.type
_entity.pdbx_description
1 polymer ?
#
loop_
_entity_poly.entity_id
_entity_poly.type
_entity_poly.pdbx_seq_one_letter_code
_entity_poly.pdbx_strand_id
1 'polypeptide(L)'
;MKEKLSFKSYVLVGSLLFGLFFDAGNLIFPVQMGQLSGSNTLPSTIGFLITGVGLPLLGVISAALAQSDSLYDLAQPVGRNYSIFFTCLLYLTIGSLFAIPRTATVAFEVSLNDCSVF
;
A
#
# COMPACT_ATOMS: atom_id res chain seq x y z
N MET A 1 -29.82 9.86 0.07
CA MET A 1 -30.27 8.46 -0.05
C MET A 1 -29.17 7.58 0.54
N LYS A 2 -29.48 6.74 1.55
CA LYS A 2 -28.55 5.71 2.04
C LYS A 2 -28.73 4.47 1.15
N GLU A 3 -28.01 4.44 0.03
CA GLU A 3 -27.88 3.23 -0.78
C GLU A 3 -27.29 2.13 0.11
N LYS A 4 -28.09 1.12 0.49
CA LYS A 4 -27.57 -0.04 1.20
C LYS A 4 -26.75 -0.85 0.20
N LEU A 5 -25.43 -0.80 0.32
CA LEU A 5 -24.52 -1.66 -0.43
C LEU A 5 -24.99 -3.11 -0.34
N SER A 6 -25.23 -3.72 -1.51
CA SER A 6 -25.59 -5.13 -1.62
C SER A 6 -24.46 -5.99 -1.04
N PHE A 7 -24.79 -7.17 -0.50
CA PHE A 7 -23.77 -8.12 -0.01
C PHE A 7 -22.69 -8.40 -1.06
N LYS A 8 -23.07 -8.42 -2.35
CA LYS A 8 -22.13 -8.54 -3.48
C LYS A 8 -21.14 -7.38 -3.55
N SER A 9 -21.58 -6.15 -3.29
CA SER A 9 -20.71 -4.97 -3.28
C SER A 9 -19.75 -4.98 -2.11
N TYR A 10 -20.17 -5.46 -0.93
CA TYR A 10 -19.26 -5.64 0.21
C TYR A 10 -18.20 -6.69 -0.06
N VAL A 11 -18.59 -7.83 -0.64
CA VAL A 11 -17.63 -8.87 -1.04
C VAL A 11 -16.69 -8.36 -2.13
N LEU A 12 -17.19 -7.60 -3.10
CA LEU A 12 -16.37 -6.99 -4.15
C LEU A 12 -15.35 -6.01 -3.59
N VAL A 13 -15.81 -5.03 -2.80
CA VAL A 13 -14.93 -4.01 -2.18
C VAL A 13 -13.95 -4.68 -1.21
N GLY A 14 -14.41 -5.64 -0.42
CA GLY A 14 -13.55 -6.43 0.47
C GLY A 14 -12.48 -7.21 -0.29
N SER A 15 -12.82 -7.83 -1.42
CA SER A 15 -11.88 -8.54 -2.29
C SER A 15 -10.87 -7.59 -2.95
N LEU A 16 -11.30 -6.41 -3.40
CA LEU A 16 -10.43 -5.39 -3.98
C LEU A 16 -9.44 -4.84 -2.93
N LEU A 17 -9.93 -4.51 -1.74
CA LEU A 17 -9.08 -4.08 -0.63
C LEU A 17 -8.14 -5.20 -0.18
N PHE A 18 -8.62 -6.44 -0.15
CA PHE A 18 -7.77 -7.60 0.10
C PHE A 18 -6.68 -7.69 -0.96
N GLY A 19 -6.98 -7.67 -2.26
CA GLY A 19 -5.98 -7.71 -3.33
C GLY A 19 -4.98 -6.56 -3.28
N LEU A 20 -5.41 -5.36 -2.86
CA LEU A 20 -4.54 -4.21 -2.68
C LEU A 20 -3.52 -4.41 -1.53
N PHE A 21 -3.93 -5.04 -0.43
CA PHE A 21 -3.07 -5.29 0.72
C PHE A 21 -2.33 -6.64 0.67
N PHE A 22 -2.86 -7.63 -0.03
CA PHE A 22 -2.28 -8.96 -0.24
C PHE A 22 -1.45 -9.03 -1.52
N ASP A 23 -0.75 -7.95 -1.84
CA ASP A 23 0.18 -7.87 -2.96
C ASP A 23 1.54 -8.51 -2.62
N ALA A 24 2.31 -8.87 -3.64
CA ALA A 24 3.62 -9.53 -3.48
C ALA A 24 4.55 -8.75 -2.53
N GLY A 25 4.50 -7.41 -2.55
CA GLY A 25 5.30 -6.57 -1.65
C GLY A 25 4.97 -6.74 -0.17
N ASN A 26 3.69 -6.90 0.18
CA ASN A 26 3.26 -7.11 1.56
C ASN A 26 3.42 -8.57 2.02
N LEU A 27 3.70 -9.51 1.11
CA LEU A 27 3.97 -10.91 1.44
C LEU A 27 5.47 -11.21 1.55
N ILE A 28 6.32 -10.61 0.73
CA ILE A 28 7.78 -10.84 0.73
C ILE A 28 8.44 -10.18 1.95
N PHE A 29 8.07 -8.93 2.25
CA PHE A 29 8.71 -8.14 3.31
C PHE A 29 8.62 -8.77 4.72
N PRO A 30 7.45 -9.28 5.16
CA PRO A 30 7.34 -9.90 6.48
C PRO A 30 8.18 -11.14 6.64
N VAL A 31 8.35 -11.94 5.57
CA VAL A 31 9.15 -13.17 5.66
C VAL A 31 10.63 -12.82 5.74
N GLN A 32 11.09 -11.87 4.91
CA GLN A 32 12.45 -11.35 5.00
C GLN A 32 12.72 -10.69 6.36
N MET A 33 11.78 -9.89 6.86
CA MET A 33 11.88 -9.28 8.18
C MET A 33 11.92 -10.35 9.28
N GLY A 34 11.10 -11.41 9.17
CA GLY A 34 11.08 -12.54 10.10
C GLY A 34 12.41 -13.28 10.17
N GLN A 35 13.05 -13.52 9.02
CA GLN A 35 14.39 -14.11 8.93
C GLN A 35 15.45 -13.23 9.59
N LEU A 36 15.42 -11.92 9.31
CA LEU A 36 16.37 -10.96 9.89
C LEU A 36 16.15 -10.74 11.41
N SER A 37 14.95 -10.98 11.91
CA SER A 37 14.59 -10.67 13.30
C SER A 37 15.06 -11.72 14.33
N GLY A 38 15.57 -12.87 13.89
CA GLY A 38 16.17 -13.89 14.76
C GLY A 38 15.26 -14.31 15.92
N SER A 39 15.68 -14.07 17.16
CA SER A 39 14.90 -14.38 18.37
C SER A 39 13.80 -13.36 18.71
N ASN A 40 13.79 -12.19 18.07
CA ASN A 40 12.90 -11.07 18.36
C ASN A 40 11.74 -10.96 17.33
N THR A 41 11.20 -12.10 16.89
CA THR A 41 10.14 -12.14 15.87
C THR A 41 8.85 -11.43 16.30
N LEU A 42 8.45 -11.57 17.56
CA LEU A 42 7.25 -10.94 18.12
C LEU A 42 7.26 -9.39 18.04
N PRO A 43 8.28 -8.67 18.57
CA PRO A 43 8.32 -7.22 18.48
C PRO A 43 8.43 -6.71 17.03
N SER A 44 9.18 -7.39 16.15
CA SER A 44 9.22 -7.05 14.72
C SER A 44 7.85 -7.19 14.05
N THR A 45 7.11 -8.25 14.38
CA THR A 45 5.77 -8.49 13.82
C THR A 45 4.79 -7.41 14.24
N ILE A 46 4.82 -6.99 15.51
CA ILE A 46 3.95 -5.92 16.01
C ILE A 46 4.31 -4.58 15.33
N GLY A 47 5.59 -4.27 15.22
CA GLY A 47 6.07 -3.07 14.51
C GLY A 47 5.61 -3.07 13.05
N PHE A 48 5.72 -4.20 12.36
CA PHE A 48 5.22 -4.38 11.00
C PHE A 48 3.70 -4.22 10.89
N LEU A 49 2.93 -4.81 11.81
CA LEU A 49 1.47 -4.68 11.79
C LEU A 49 1.03 -3.22 11.97
N ILE A 50 1.67 -2.48 12.87
CA ILE A 50 1.32 -1.07 13.11
C ILE A 50 1.69 -0.20 11.91
N THR A 51 2.92 -0.35 11.39
CA THR A 51 3.46 0.55 10.36
C THR A 51 3.13 0.11 8.94
N GLY A 52 3.26 -1.18 8.64
CA GLY A 52 3.03 -1.78 7.33
C GLY A 52 1.55 -2.02 7.00
N VAL A 53 0.70 -2.27 8.00
CA VAL A 53 -0.74 -2.53 7.77
C VAL A 53 -1.62 -1.43 8.37
N GLY A 54 -1.33 -0.99 9.60
CA GLY A 54 -2.15 -0.02 10.32
C GLY A 54 -2.21 1.34 9.62
N LEU A 55 -1.06 1.92 9.26
CA LEU A 55 -1.02 3.22 8.57
C LEU A 55 -1.72 3.21 7.21
N PRO A 56 -1.46 2.24 6.31
CA PRO A 56 -2.19 2.15 5.04
C PRO A 56 -3.70 1.97 5.22
N LEU A 57 -4.13 1.16 6.19
CA LEU A 57 -5.55 0.97 6.50
C LEU A 57 -6.20 2.27 6.97
N LEU A 58 -5.53 3.02 7.86
CA LEU A 58 -5.98 4.35 8.28
C LEU A 58 -6.06 5.32 7.10
N GLY A 59 -5.11 5.25 6.15
CA GLY A 59 -5.14 6.00 4.90
C GLY A 59 -6.39 5.73 4.09
N VAL A 60 -6.72 4.46 3.84
CA VAL A 60 -7.94 4.06 3.10
C VAL A 60 -9.20 4.54 3.81
N ILE A 61 -9.28 4.40 5.14
CA ILE A 61 -10.42 4.87 5.93
C ILE A 61 -10.55 6.39 5.82
N SER A 62 -9.45 7.13 5.94
CA SER A 62 -9.46 8.60 5.83
C SER A 62 -9.91 9.06 4.45
N ALA A 63 -9.46 8.41 3.38
CA ALA A 63 -9.89 8.70 2.01
C ALA A 63 -11.38 8.39 1.81
N ALA A 64 -11.86 7.26 2.36
CA ALA A 64 -13.28 6.91 2.30
C ALA A 64 -14.17 7.91 3.07
N LEU A 65 -13.69 8.45 4.20
CA LEU A 65 -14.40 9.45 4.99
C LEU A 65 -14.37 10.84 4.36
N ALA A 66 -13.31 11.19 3.63
CA ALA A 66 -13.16 12.48 2.98
C ALA A 66 -14.17 12.69 1.83
N GLN A 67 -14.84 11.63 1.35
CA GLN A 67 -15.86 11.66 0.28
C GLN A 67 -15.43 12.51 -0.93
N SER A 68 -14.15 12.48 -1.24
CA SER A 68 -13.56 13.27 -2.31
C SER A 68 -13.53 12.44 -3.58
N ASP A 69 -14.10 12.95 -4.67
CA ASP A 69 -14.11 12.25 -5.97
C ASP A 69 -12.71 12.19 -6.60
N SER A 70 -11.77 13.03 -6.14
CA SER A 70 -10.41 13.04 -6.64
C SER A 70 -9.35 13.33 -5.56
N LEU A 71 -8.12 12.83 -5.79
CA LEU A 71 -6.94 13.17 -4.98
C LEU A 71 -6.65 14.68 -4.98
N TYR A 72 -7.04 15.37 -6.05
CA TYR A 72 -6.94 16.82 -6.15
C TYR A 72 -7.87 17.51 -5.14
N ASP A 73 -9.12 17.02 -4.99
CA ASP A 73 -10.08 17.54 -4.01
C ASP A 73 -9.64 17.22 -2.57
N LEU A 74 -8.99 16.07 -2.37
CA LEU A 74 -8.39 15.69 -1.09
C LEU A 74 -7.27 16.67 -0.67
N ALA A 75 -6.49 17.15 -1.63
CA ALA A 75 -5.38 18.09 -1.40
C ALA A 75 -5.78 19.57 -1.51
N GLN A 76 -6.95 19.87 -2.08
CA GLN A 76 -7.46 21.24 -2.30
C GLN A 76 -7.44 22.13 -1.04
N PRO A 77 -7.71 21.62 0.18
CA PRO A 77 -7.64 22.43 1.40
C PRO A 77 -6.25 23.02 1.67
N VAL A 78 -5.18 22.43 1.12
CA VAL A 78 -3.79 22.90 1.27
C VAL A 78 -3.46 24.00 0.25
N GLY A 79 -4.11 24.00 -0.92
CA GLY A 79 -3.99 25.04 -1.94
C GLY A 79 -3.89 24.50 -3.36
N ARG A 80 -4.47 25.24 -4.32
CA ARG A 80 -4.62 24.79 -5.73
C ARG A 80 -3.31 24.37 -6.42
N ASN A 81 -2.23 25.13 -6.23
CA ASN A 81 -0.93 24.80 -6.84
C ASN A 81 -0.30 23.56 -6.19
N TYR A 82 -0.49 23.40 -4.87
CA TYR A 82 0.00 22.23 -4.14
C TYR A 82 -0.73 20.96 -4.58
N SER A 83 -2.06 21.01 -4.72
CA SER A 83 -2.87 19.86 -5.16
C SER A 83 -2.47 19.33 -6.52
N ILE A 84 -2.22 20.23 -7.49
CA ILE A 84 -1.83 19.82 -8.86
C ILE A 84 -0.44 19.19 -8.84
N PHE A 85 0.52 19.85 -8.19
CA PHE A 85 1.89 19.35 -8.11
C PHE A 85 1.95 18.00 -7.39
N PHE A 86 1.29 17.89 -6.24
CA PHE A 86 1.24 16.67 -5.44
C PHE A 86 0.57 15.52 -6.19
N THR A 87 -0.57 15.77 -6.86
CA THR A 87 -1.27 14.74 -7.64
C THR A 87 -0.43 14.26 -8.82
N CYS A 88 0.23 15.16 -9.56
CA CYS A 88 1.15 14.79 -10.63
C CYS A 88 2.32 13.94 -10.11
N LEU A 89 2.93 14.36 -9.00
CA LEU A 89 4.08 13.66 -8.43
C LEU A 89 3.71 12.27 -7.90
N LEU A 90 2.52 12.13 -7.30
CA LEU A 90 1.96 10.84 -6.89
C LEU A 90 1.77 9.91 -8.08
N TYR A 91 1.17 10.39 -9.17
CA TYR A 91 0.95 9.56 -10.36
C TYR A 91 2.26 9.14 -11.02
N LEU A 92 3.26 10.01 -11.05
CA LEU A 92 4.58 9.68 -11.58
C LEU A 92 5.33 8.68 -10.69
N THR A 93 5.21 8.76 -9.37
CA THR A 93 5.86 7.83 -8.43
C THR A 93 5.21 6.45 -8.42
N ILE A 94 3.87 6.38 -8.42
CA ILE A 94 3.13 5.11 -8.51
C ILE A 94 3.35 4.45 -9.88
N GLY A 95 3.41 5.24 -10.96
CA GLY A 95 3.59 4.74 -12.32
C GLY A 95 5.03 4.37 -12.62
N SER A 96 5.82 5.34 -13.12
CA SER A 96 7.09 5.03 -13.78
C SER A 96 8.33 5.19 -12.90
N LEU A 97 8.33 6.14 -11.96
CA LEU A 97 9.57 6.58 -11.32
C LEU A 97 9.97 5.75 -10.11
N PHE A 98 9.02 5.14 -9.40
CA PHE A 98 9.31 4.47 -8.13
C PHE A 98 8.86 3.01 -8.11
N ALA A 99 7.65 2.73 -8.60
CA ALA A 99 7.13 1.36 -8.60
C ALA A 99 7.91 0.43 -9.55
N ILE A 100 8.11 0.83 -10.82
CA ILE A 100 8.81 0.02 -11.83
C ILE A 100 10.27 -0.30 -11.45
N PRO A 101 11.12 0.66 -11.06
CA PRO A 101 12.50 0.32 -10.71
C PRO A 101 12.58 -0.56 -9.47
N ARG A 102 11.71 -0.34 -8.46
CA ARG A 102 11.70 -1.17 -7.25
C ARG A 102 11.28 -2.61 -7.52
N THR A 103 10.24 -2.83 -8.35
CA THR A 103 9.82 -4.18 -8.71
C THR A 103 10.85 -4.86 -9.61
N ALA A 104 11.49 -4.11 -10.52
CA ALA A 104 12.56 -4.62 -11.36
C ALA A 104 13.78 -5.06 -10.54
N THR A 105 14.22 -4.26 -9.55
CA THR A 105 15.38 -4.64 -8.71
C THR A 105 15.09 -5.84 -7.83
N VAL A 106 13.89 -5.93 -7.22
CA VAL A 106 13.52 -7.09 -6.39
C VAL A 106 13.40 -8.36 -7.24
N ALA A 107 12.77 -8.28 -8.42
CA ALA A 107 12.70 -9.41 -9.34
C ALA A 107 14.10 -9.83 -9.81
N PHE A 108 15.00 -8.89 -10.08
CA PHE A 108 16.39 -9.15 -10.47
C PHE A 108 17.18 -9.82 -9.34
N GLU A 109 17.07 -9.32 -8.10
CA GLU A 109 17.71 -9.92 -6.93
C GLU A 109 17.21 -11.36 -6.68
N VAL A 110 15.91 -11.60 -6.76
CA VAL A 110 15.32 -12.95 -6.58
C VAL A 110 15.65 -13.90 -7.74
N SER A 111 15.88 -13.37 -8.96
CA SER A 111 16.13 -14.20 -10.16
C SER A 111 17.59 -14.55 -10.38
N LEU A 112 18.53 -13.70 -9.95
CA LEU A 112 19.96 -13.88 -10.22
C LEU A 112 20.80 -14.14 -8.97
N ASN A 113 20.35 -13.67 -7.80
CA ASN A 113 21.00 -14.00 -6.54
C ASN A 113 20.25 -15.18 -5.93
N ASP A 114 21.00 -16.26 -5.73
CA ASP A 114 20.58 -17.58 -5.29
C ASP A 114 19.29 -17.68 -4.45
N CYS A 115 18.55 -18.76 -4.73
CA CYS A 115 17.50 -19.35 -3.92
C CYS A 115 18.05 -19.90 -2.57
N SER A 116 18.83 -19.10 -1.86
CA SER A 116 19.49 -19.44 -0.58
C SER A 116 19.38 -18.32 0.47
N VAL A 117 18.59 -17.27 0.23
CA VAL A 117 18.30 -16.19 1.20
C VAL A 117 16.82 -16.15 1.60
N PHE A 118 16.12 -17.27 1.46
CA PHE A 118 14.98 -17.59 2.32
C PHE A 118 15.36 -18.68 3.32
#